data_AF-A0A2G8JMA8-F1
#
_entry.id   AF-A0A2G8JMA8-F1
#
_cell.length_a   1.000
_cell.length_b   1.000
_cell.length_c   1.000
_cell.angle_alpha   90.00
_cell.angle_beta   90.00
_cell.angle_gamma   90.00
#
_symmetry.space_group_name_H-M   'P 1'
#
loop_
_entity.id
_entity.type
_entity.pdbx_description
1 polymer ?
#
loop_
_entity_poly.entity_id
_entity_poly.type
_entity_poly.pdbx_seq_one_letter_code
_entity_poly.pdbx_strand_id
1 'polypeptide(L)'
;MSQTYGRVSNPARPVGVSQGSQEQLPPPGESEQGGSSNSVNNTPQRHGSYTLIPPNQKKRDQVLSQAERESKAYQSYKDSKKVNYVQTTPQSVGGSKSEEEIQRQRQREFNENRYRMQNKRREYERQKKEREEAEYREKKEKAREQTRLNQQKKQERQGTWNQDHRRTNEAFLRRVEQQSNSIKVTSYKQSYW
;
A
#
# COMPACT_ATOMS: atom_id res chain seq x y z
N MET A 1 -12.28 6.04 -0.53
CA MET A 1 -12.61 5.81 0.88
C MET A 1 -11.43 6.31 1.71
N SER A 2 -11.55 7.51 2.28
CA SER A 2 -10.49 8.16 3.06
C SER A 2 -10.59 7.71 4.51
N GLN A 3 -9.51 7.17 5.10
CA GLN A 3 -9.43 6.88 6.52
C GLN A 3 -8.57 7.95 7.19
N THR A 4 -9.22 8.80 7.99
CA THR A 4 -8.59 9.76 8.88
C THR A 4 -8.23 9.05 10.18
N TYR A 5 -6.94 9.06 10.55
CA TYR A 5 -6.49 8.49 11.82
C TYR A 5 -6.84 9.45 12.96
N GLY A 6 -7.80 9.03 13.78
CA GLY A 6 -8.22 9.73 15.00
C GLY A 6 -7.11 9.73 16.05
N ARG A 7 -6.76 10.93 16.50
CA ARG A 7 -5.89 11.21 17.66
C ARG A 7 -6.58 10.70 18.92
N VAL A 8 -6.09 9.60 19.49
CA VAL A 8 -6.56 9.09 20.79
C VAL A 8 -6.14 10.09 21.87
N SER A 9 -7.10 10.75 22.52
CA SER A 9 -6.82 11.66 23.63
C SER A 9 -6.56 10.86 24.89
N ASN A 10 -5.40 11.06 25.50
CA ASN A 10 -5.09 10.52 26.83
C ASN A 10 -6.08 11.08 27.86
N PRO A 11 -6.86 10.26 28.59
CA PRO A 11 -7.55 10.75 29.77
C PRO A 11 -6.52 11.03 30.86
N ALA A 12 -6.64 12.23 31.43
CA ALA A 12 -5.80 12.77 32.48
C ALA A 12 -5.72 11.83 33.71
N ARG A 13 -4.53 11.80 34.32
CA ARG A 13 -4.30 11.26 35.67
C ARG A 13 -5.32 11.84 36.65
N PRO A 14 -6.03 11.03 37.46
CA PRO A 14 -6.69 11.56 38.64
C PRO A 14 -5.62 12.00 39.65
N VAL A 15 -5.60 13.29 39.94
CA VAL A 15 -4.87 13.87 41.07
C VAL A 15 -5.57 13.38 42.33
N GLY A 16 -5.02 12.34 42.95
CA GLY A 16 -5.46 11.87 44.25
C GLY A 16 -5.11 12.88 45.32
N VAL A 17 -6.03 13.80 45.61
CA VAL A 17 -6.09 14.50 46.89
C VAL A 17 -6.65 13.49 47.89
N SER A 18 -5.75 12.79 48.60
CA SER A 18 -6.09 12.00 49.78
C SER A 18 -5.46 12.67 50.99
N GLN A 19 -6.31 13.48 51.62
CA GLN A 19 -6.41 13.74 53.06
C GLN A 19 -5.22 13.31 53.91
N GLY A 20 -4.57 14.31 54.51
CA GLY A 20 -3.68 14.12 55.63
C GLY A 20 -4.39 13.32 56.73
N SER A 21 -3.89 12.11 56.97
CA SER A 21 -4.09 11.43 58.23
C SER A 21 -2.86 11.76 59.05
N GLN A 22 -3.04 12.62 60.04
CA GLN A 22 -2.13 12.71 61.18
C GLN A 22 -1.96 11.29 61.71
N GLU A 23 -0.79 10.69 61.49
CA GLU A 23 -0.37 9.54 62.28
C GLU A 23 -0.11 10.08 63.68
N GLN A 24 -1.15 9.97 64.50
CA GLN A 24 -1.12 10.23 65.92
C GLN A 24 -0.04 9.35 66.53
N LEU A 25 0.91 10.01 67.20
CA LEU A 25 1.75 9.43 68.22
C LEU A 25 0.87 8.54 69.14
N PRO A 26 1.27 7.30 69.44
CA PRO A 26 0.59 6.53 70.47
C PRO A 26 0.68 7.28 71.81
N PRO A 27 -0.37 7.25 72.63
CA PRO A 27 -0.37 7.89 73.95
C PRO A 27 0.77 7.33 74.82
N PRO A 28 1.30 8.09 75.80
CA PRO A 28 2.24 7.56 76.77
C PRO A 28 1.51 6.52 77.61
N GLY A 29 1.69 5.25 77.23
CA GLY A 29 1.25 4.09 77.98
C GLY A 29 1.82 4.18 79.40
N GLU A 30 0.89 4.15 80.34
CA GLU A 30 1.07 4.26 81.76
C GLU A 30 2.15 3.31 82.27
N SER A 31 2.84 3.78 83.30
CA SER A 31 3.80 3.03 84.09
C SER A 31 3.25 1.68 84.54
N GLU A 32 3.65 0.60 83.86
CA GLU A 32 3.59 -0.74 84.44
C GLU A 32 4.70 -0.86 85.50
N GLN A 33 4.37 -0.42 86.71
CA GLN A 33 4.88 -1.03 87.93
C GLN A 33 4.35 -2.46 87.98
N GLY A 34 5.18 -3.42 87.59
CA GLY A 34 4.87 -4.84 87.71
C GLY A 34 6.12 -5.70 87.70
N GLY A 35 6.47 -6.25 88.86
CA GLY A 35 7.19 -7.52 88.93
C GLY A 35 8.71 -7.48 88.90
N SER A 36 9.29 -7.48 90.11
CA SER A 36 10.62 -8.04 90.43
C SER A 36 10.95 -9.26 89.54
N SER A 37 12.05 -9.25 88.79
CA SER A 37 13.29 -9.84 89.29
C SER A 37 14.49 -9.46 88.44
N ASN A 38 15.66 -9.40 89.10
CA ASN A 38 17.01 -9.19 88.58
C ASN A 38 17.31 -7.78 88.04
N SER A 39 17.26 -6.79 88.94
CA SER A 39 18.01 -5.54 88.81
C SER A 39 19.31 -5.69 89.60
N VAL A 40 20.40 -6.12 88.95
CA VAL A 40 21.73 -5.91 89.51
C VAL A 40 22.12 -4.46 89.21
N ASN A 41 21.61 -3.58 90.07
CA ASN A 41 22.16 -2.29 90.49
C ASN A 41 22.66 -1.33 89.39
N ASN A 42 21.75 -0.57 88.78
CA ASN A 42 22.07 0.72 88.13
C ASN A 42 22.23 1.85 89.16
N THR A 43 22.70 1.51 90.36
CA THR A 43 22.87 2.46 91.45
C THR A 43 24.19 3.19 91.26
N PRO A 44 24.21 4.53 91.26
CA PRO A 44 25.44 5.29 91.14
C PRO A 44 26.42 4.94 92.28
N GLN A 45 27.59 4.38 91.95
CA GLN A 45 28.64 4.04 92.90
C GLN A 45 29.59 5.24 93.06
N ARG A 46 29.67 5.82 94.26
CA ARG A 46 30.56 6.96 94.54
C ARG A 46 32.00 6.49 94.79
N HIS A 47 32.94 7.07 94.06
CA HIS A 47 34.39 6.87 94.19
C HIS A 47 35.05 8.20 94.55
N GLY A 48 34.80 8.70 95.77
CA GLY A 48 35.37 9.95 96.27
C GLY A 48 34.92 11.18 95.48
N SER A 49 35.71 11.56 94.47
CA SER A 49 35.50 12.75 93.63
C SER A 49 34.56 12.54 92.44
N TYR A 50 34.23 11.31 92.06
CA TYR A 50 33.33 11.03 90.94
C TYR A 50 32.34 9.89 91.25
N THR A 51 31.32 9.75 90.41
CA THR A 51 30.29 8.71 90.55
C THR A 51 30.25 7.87 89.28
N LEU A 52 30.36 6.54 89.42
CA LEU A 52 30.21 5.55 88.34
C LEU A 52 28.77 5.07 88.29
N ILE A 53 28.14 5.21 87.13
CA ILE A 53 26.82 4.62 86.87
C ILE A 53 27.06 3.42 85.94
N PRO A 54 26.83 2.18 86.40
CA PRO A 54 27.08 1.00 85.57
C PRO A 54 26.04 0.90 84.43
N PRO A 55 26.39 0.31 83.28
CA PRO A 55 25.48 0.21 82.14
C PRO A 55 24.22 -0.59 82.49
N ASN A 56 23.05 -0.10 82.08
CA ASN A 56 21.79 -0.81 82.28
C ASN A 56 21.70 -1.99 81.29
N GLN A 57 21.92 -3.19 81.81
CA GLN A 57 21.94 -4.41 81.00
C GLN A 57 20.62 -4.66 80.27
N LYS A 58 19.46 -4.44 80.91
CA LYS A 58 18.14 -4.60 80.27
C LYS A 58 17.96 -3.63 79.10
N LYS A 59 18.33 -2.36 79.30
CA LYS A 59 18.30 -1.34 78.23
C LYS A 59 19.27 -1.69 77.11
N ARG A 60 20.45 -2.20 77.44
CA ARG A 60 21.45 -2.66 76.47
C ARG A 60 20.90 -3.82 75.64
N ASP A 61 20.35 -4.85 76.27
CA ASP A 61 19.82 -6.03 75.60
C ASP A 61 18.61 -5.66 74.70
N GLN A 62 17.76 -4.74 75.17
CA GLN A 62 16.65 -4.20 74.36
C GLN A 62 17.15 -3.47 73.12
N VAL A 63 18.17 -2.60 73.26
CA VAL A 63 18.77 -1.88 72.13
C VAL A 63 19.43 -2.86 71.16
N LEU A 64 20.14 -3.88 71.65
CA LEU A 64 20.78 -4.89 70.81
C LEU A 64 19.74 -5.73 70.06
N SER A 65 18.68 -6.18 70.72
CA SER A 65 17.60 -6.94 70.10
C SER A 65 16.86 -6.13 69.03
N GLN A 66 16.60 -4.85 69.31
CA GLN A 66 15.99 -3.94 68.34
C GLN A 66 16.90 -3.71 67.13
N ALA A 67 18.19 -3.45 67.35
CA ALA A 67 19.17 -3.27 66.29
C ALA A 67 19.29 -4.51 65.39
N GLU A 68 19.31 -5.71 65.99
CA GLU A 68 19.35 -6.96 65.23
C GLU A 68 18.09 -7.13 64.37
N ARG A 69 16.91 -6.90 64.95
CA ARG A 69 15.62 -6.97 64.24
C ARG A 69 15.57 -6.01 63.05
N GLU A 70 15.96 -4.76 63.27
CA GLU A 70 15.98 -3.72 62.23
C GLU A 70 16.99 -4.06 61.13
N SER A 71 18.18 -4.55 61.49
CA SER A 71 19.21 -4.94 60.52
C SER A 71 18.73 -6.08 59.61
N LYS A 72 18.06 -7.08 60.17
CA LYS A 72 17.50 -8.22 59.43
C LYS A 72 16.36 -7.78 58.52
N ALA A 73 15.47 -6.91 59.01
CA ALA A 73 14.39 -6.34 58.21
C ALA A 73 14.95 -5.56 57.00
N TYR A 74 15.97 -4.73 57.23
CA TYR A 74 16.63 -3.97 56.17
C TYR A 74 17.28 -4.87 55.12
N GLN A 75 17.96 -5.94 55.55
CA GLN A 75 18.57 -6.89 54.63
C GLN A 75 17.53 -7.62 53.77
N SER A 76 16.43 -8.08 54.36
CA SER A 76 15.33 -8.71 53.62
C SER A 76 14.66 -7.75 52.62
N TYR A 77 14.52 -6.47 52.98
CA TYR A 77 14.03 -5.43 52.08
C TYR A 77 14.98 -5.25 50.89
N LYS A 78 16.29 -5.14 51.16
CA LYS A 78 17.32 -5.03 50.13
C LYS A 78 17.29 -6.22 49.17
N ASP A 79 17.18 -7.43 49.69
CA ASP A 79 17.13 -8.66 48.88
C ASP A 79 15.85 -8.72 48.03
N SER A 80 14.71 -8.28 48.56
CA SER A 80 13.44 -8.18 47.79
C SER A 80 13.47 -7.12 46.69
N LYS A 81 14.24 -6.03 46.89
CA LYS A 81 14.38 -4.92 45.94
C LYS A 81 15.55 -5.11 44.98
N LYS A 82 16.39 -6.12 45.20
CA LYS A 82 17.51 -6.44 44.33
C LYS A 82 16.95 -6.85 42.97
N VAL A 83 17.26 -6.08 41.94
CA VAL A 83 16.92 -6.44 40.56
C VAL A 83 17.74 -7.67 40.18
N ASN A 84 17.06 -8.78 39.91
CA ASN A 84 17.69 -9.98 39.40
C ASN A 84 18.04 -9.77 37.93
N TYR A 85 19.31 -9.95 37.58
CA TYR A 85 19.72 -9.94 36.18
C TYR A 85 19.28 -11.26 35.54
N VAL A 86 18.34 -11.17 34.61
CA VAL A 86 17.85 -12.33 33.85
C VAL A 86 18.81 -12.56 32.67
N GLN A 87 19.57 -13.65 32.72
CA GLN A 87 20.34 -14.15 31.57
C GLN A 87 19.49 -15.15 30.79
N THR A 88 18.67 -14.63 29.88
CA THR A 88 17.98 -15.45 28.88
C THR A 88 18.65 -15.29 27.53
N THR A 89 18.69 -16.35 26.73
CA THR A 89 19.06 -16.22 25.32
C THR A 89 17.98 -15.42 24.60
N PRO A 90 18.36 -14.47 23.74
CA PRO A 90 17.37 -13.71 22.96
C PRO A 90 16.60 -14.68 22.07
N GLN A 91 15.27 -14.66 22.19
CA GLN A 91 14.35 -15.41 21.34
C GLN A 91 13.58 -14.41 20.47
N SER A 92 13.38 -14.74 19.19
CA SER A 92 12.57 -13.91 18.30
C SER A 92 11.10 -14.00 18.73
N VAL A 93 10.56 -12.91 19.27
CA VAL A 93 9.19 -12.83 19.82
C VAL A 93 8.17 -12.29 18.81
N GLY A 94 8.46 -12.35 17.51
CA GLY A 94 7.52 -11.91 16.47
C GLY A 94 7.95 -12.20 15.04
N GLY A 95 6.96 -12.23 14.13
CA GLY A 95 7.13 -12.44 12.69
C GLY A 95 7.23 -13.92 12.31
N SER A 96 6.17 -14.48 11.72
CA SER A 96 6.18 -15.86 11.21
C SER A 96 7.04 -16.04 9.95
N LYS A 97 7.44 -14.94 9.31
CA LYS A 97 8.24 -14.92 8.09
C LYS A 97 9.53 -14.14 8.33
N SER A 98 10.62 -14.65 7.74
CA SER A 98 11.89 -13.93 7.69
C SER A 98 11.77 -12.68 6.81
N GLU A 99 12.54 -11.65 7.12
CA GLU A 99 12.64 -10.42 6.32
C GLU A 99 12.96 -10.71 4.85
N GLU A 100 13.87 -11.64 4.61
CA GLU A 100 14.24 -12.07 3.26
C GLU A 100 13.05 -12.66 2.50
N GLU A 101 12.17 -13.38 3.19
CA GLU A 101 10.99 -13.96 2.57
C GLU A 101 10.00 -12.88 2.16
N ILE A 102 9.80 -11.87 3.01
CA ILE A 102 8.97 -10.70 2.72
C ILE A 102 9.55 -9.94 1.52
N GLN A 103 10.87 -9.76 1.46
CA GLN A 103 11.53 -9.09 0.34
C GLN A 103 11.39 -9.86 -0.97
N ARG A 104 11.62 -11.18 -0.95
CA ARG A 104 11.40 -12.05 -2.11
C ARG A 104 9.95 -11.99 -2.58
N GLN A 105 8.99 -12.03 -1.65
CA GLN A 105 7.57 -11.95 -1.97
C GLN A 105 7.22 -10.61 -2.63
N ARG A 106 7.63 -9.48 -2.05
CA ARG A 106 7.43 -8.15 -2.64
C ARG A 106 8.03 -8.04 -4.03
N GLN A 107 9.24 -8.57 -4.24
CA GLN A 107 9.90 -8.56 -5.55
C GLN A 107 9.13 -9.38 -6.59
N ARG A 108 8.63 -10.57 -6.21
CA ARG A 108 7.81 -11.40 -7.10
C ARG A 108 6.52 -10.70 -7.51
N GLU A 109 5.78 -10.18 -6.53
CA GLU A 109 4.52 -9.48 -6.77
C GLU A 109 4.72 -8.26 -7.69
N PHE A 110 5.79 -7.50 -7.50
CA PHE A 110 6.15 -6.39 -8.38
C PHE A 110 6.40 -6.85 -9.82
N ASN A 111 7.21 -7.92 -10.00
CA ASN A 111 7.55 -8.46 -11.31
C ASN A 111 6.32 -9.03 -12.04
N GLU A 112 5.47 -9.76 -11.33
CA GLU A 112 4.23 -10.33 -11.88
C GLU A 112 3.26 -9.24 -12.32
N ASN A 113 3.07 -8.21 -11.48
CA ASN A 113 2.23 -7.06 -11.81
C ASN A 113 2.75 -6.32 -13.05
N ARG A 114 4.07 -6.11 -13.13
CA ARG A 114 4.70 -5.49 -14.31
C ARG A 114 4.43 -6.30 -15.57
N TYR A 115 4.64 -7.62 -15.52
CA TYR A 115 4.44 -8.49 -16.68
C TYR A 115 2.98 -8.55 -17.13
N ARG A 116 2.05 -8.62 -16.17
CA ARG A 116 0.60 -8.58 -16.44
C ARG A 116 0.20 -7.30 -17.17
N MET A 117 0.69 -6.15 -16.71
CA MET A 117 0.40 -4.86 -17.35
C MET A 117 0.99 -4.77 -18.76
N GLN A 118 2.22 -5.25 -18.96
CA GLN A 118 2.86 -5.27 -20.27
C GLN A 118 2.09 -6.14 -21.27
N ASN A 119 1.66 -7.32 -20.86
CA ASN A 119 0.89 -8.22 -21.73
C ASN A 119 -0.47 -7.63 -22.09
N LYS A 120 -1.19 -7.05 -21.12
CA LYS A 120 -2.48 -6.39 -21.38
C LYS A 120 -2.34 -5.26 -22.40
N ARG A 121 -1.27 -4.47 -22.29
CA ARG A 121 -0.97 -3.39 -23.24
C ARG A 121 -0.67 -3.94 -24.64
N ARG A 122 0.20 -4.94 -24.74
CA ARG A 122 0.56 -5.58 -26.02
C ARG A 122 -0.67 -6.17 -26.71
N GLU A 123 -1.53 -6.83 -25.95
CA GLU A 123 -2.76 -7.44 -26.46
C GLU A 123 -3.72 -6.38 -27.02
N TYR A 124 -3.90 -5.28 -26.28
CA TYR A 124 -4.70 -4.16 -26.73
C TYR A 124 -4.14 -3.52 -28.02
N GLU A 125 -2.83 -3.28 -28.07
CA GLU A 125 -2.17 -2.74 -29.26
C GLU A 125 -2.31 -3.68 -30.47
N ARG A 126 -2.21 -5.00 -30.25
CA ARG A 126 -2.40 -6.02 -31.29
C ARG A 126 -3.82 -5.98 -31.86
N GLN A 127 -4.84 -6.00 -31.01
CA GLN A 127 -6.24 -5.95 -31.45
C GLN A 127 -6.58 -4.64 -32.16
N LYS A 128 -6.04 -3.51 -31.66
CA LYS A 128 -6.21 -2.21 -32.30
C LYS A 128 -5.62 -2.23 -33.71
N LYS A 129 -4.38 -2.71 -33.86
CA LYS A 129 -3.71 -2.82 -35.16
C LYS A 129 -4.46 -3.74 -36.13
N GLU A 130 -4.95 -4.88 -35.65
CA GLU A 130 -5.73 -5.82 -36.47
C GLU A 130 -7.02 -5.20 -37.02
N ARG A 131 -7.75 -4.43 -36.19
CA ARG A 131 -8.94 -3.70 -36.63
C ARG A 131 -8.60 -2.62 -37.67
N GLU A 132 -7.58 -1.81 -37.40
CA GLU A 132 -7.12 -0.78 -38.33
C GLU A 132 -6.67 -1.38 -39.67
N GLU A 133 -5.94 -2.51 -39.64
CA GLU A 133 -5.53 -3.23 -40.84
C GLU A 133 -6.72 -3.83 -41.61
N ALA A 134 -7.72 -4.39 -40.91
CA ALA A 134 -8.93 -4.91 -41.53
C ALA A 134 -9.72 -3.80 -42.25
N GLU A 135 -9.94 -2.67 -41.57
CA GLU A 135 -10.59 -1.50 -42.18
C GLU A 135 -9.82 -0.97 -43.38
N TYR A 136 -8.49 -0.91 -43.30
CA TYR A 136 -7.65 -0.45 -44.40
C TYR A 136 -7.74 -1.40 -45.60
N ARG A 137 -7.74 -2.72 -45.37
CA ARG A 137 -7.91 -3.72 -46.44
C ARG A 137 -9.27 -3.57 -47.11
N GLU A 138 -10.35 -3.43 -46.34
CA GLU A 138 -11.69 -3.25 -46.88
C GLU A 138 -11.79 -1.99 -47.74
N LYS A 139 -11.27 -0.85 -47.25
CA LYS A 139 -11.21 0.41 -48.02
C LYS A 139 -10.42 0.24 -49.31
N LYS A 140 -9.29 -0.47 -49.25
CA LYS A 140 -8.42 -0.73 -50.41
C LYS A 140 -9.11 -1.62 -51.44
N GLU A 141 -9.84 -2.65 -51.00
CA GLU A 141 -10.62 -3.52 -51.87
C GLU A 141 -11.76 -2.76 -52.54
N LYS A 142 -12.54 -1.98 -51.79
CA LYS A 142 -13.58 -1.10 -52.33
C LYS A 142 -13.02 -0.13 -53.39
N ALA A 143 -11.87 0.48 -53.12
CA ALA A 143 -11.21 1.37 -54.09
C ALA A 143 -10.78 0.64 -55.37
N ARG A 144 -10.25 -0.60 -55.24
CA ARG A 144 -9.87 -1.45 -56.37
C ARG A 144 -11.10 -1.85 -57.20
N GLU A 145 -12.18 -2.26 -56.55
CA GLU A 145 -13.44 -2.61 -57.21
C GLU A 145 -14.04 -1.42 -57.95
N GLN A 146 -14.08 -0.25 -57.32
CA GLN A 146 -14.56 0.98 -57.96
C GLN A 146 -13.71 1.34 -59.18
N THR A 147 -12.39 1.19 -59.08
CA THR A 147 -11.47 1.40 -60.21
C THR A 147 -11.79 0.44 -61.35
N ARG A 148 -11.99 -0.86 -61.05
CA ARG A 148 -12.35 -1.88 -62.04
C ARG A 148 -13.68 -1.54 -62.73
N LEU A 149 -14.70 -1.18 -61.96
CA LEU A 149 -16.02 -0.82 -62.48
C LEU A 149 -15.96 0.42 -63.37
N ASN A 150 -15.19 1.43 -62.97
CA ASN A 150 -15.00 2.65 -63.76
C ASN A 150 -14.26 2.37 -65.07
N GLN A 151 -13.26 1.47 -65.07
CA GLN A 151 -12.57 1.04 -66.28
C GLN A 151 -13.51 0.30 -67.23
N GLN A 152 -14.33 -0.63 -66.71
CA GLN A 152 -15.32 -1.35 -67.51
C GLN A 152 -16.33 -0.39 -68.15
N LYS A 153 -16.92 0.52 -67.35
CA LYS A 153 -17.84 1.54 -67.87
C LYS A 153 -17.18 2.44 -68.92
N LYS A 154 -15.89 2.75 -68.78
CA LYS A 154 -15.14 3.51 -69.79
C LYS A 154 -15.00 2.71 -71.09
N GLN A 155 -14.69 1.42 -71.02
CA GLN A 155 -14.60 0.55 -72.19
C GLN A 155 -15.97 0.41 -72.89
N GLU A 156 -17.06 0.24 -72.14
CA GLU A 156 -18.42 0.18 -72.68
C GLU A 156 -18.82 1.50 -73.37
N ARG A 157 -18.55 2.65 -72.75
CA ARG A 157 -18.78 3.96 -73.36
C ARG A 157 -17.97 4.16 -74.65
N GLN A 158 -16.72 3.72 -74.66
CA GLN A 158 -15.89 3.77 -75.86
C GLN A 158 -16.42 2.83 -76.96
N GLY A 159 -16.85 1.62 -76.59
CA GLY A 159 -17.45 0.68 -77.52
C GLY A 159 -18.74 1.20 -78.15
N THR A 160 -19.65 1.75 -77.35
CA THR A 160 -20.90 2.37 -77.82
C THR A 160 -20.64 3.61 -78.67
N TRP A 161 -19.71 4.48 -78.25
CA TRP A 161 -19.30 5.65 -79.06
C TRP A 161 -18.71 5.22 -80.40
N ASN A 162 -17.83 4.21 -80.42
CA ASN A 162 -17.26 3.68 -81.66
C ASN A 162 -18.34 3.10 -82.59
N GLN A 163 -19.32 2.38 -82.03
CA GLN A 163 -20.43 1.82 -82.81
C GLN A 163 -21.33 2.92 -83.39
N ASP A 164 -21.69 3.92 -82.60
CA ASP A 164 -22.53 5.04 -83.04
C ASP A 164 -21.80 5.92 -84.07
N HIS A 165 -20.50 6.16 -83.85
CA HIS A 165 -19.64 6.83 -84.82
C HIS A 165 -19.56 6.05 -86.13
N ARG A 166 -19.40 4.73 -86.08
CA ARG A 166 -19.42 3.88 -87.28
C ARG A 166 -20.77 3.95 -87.98
N ARG A 167 -21.87 3.84 -87.24
CA ARG A 167 -23.25 3.90 -87.78
C ARG A 167 -23.52 5.23 -88.49
N THR A 168 -23.18 6.35 -87.85
CA THR A 168 -23.37 7.69 -88.42
C THR A 168 -22.50 7.90 -89.66
N ASN A 169 -21.24 7.44 -89.63
CA ASN A 169 -20.35 7.49 -90.78
C ASN A 169 -20.86 6.62 -91.95
N GLU A 170 -21.28 5.38 -91.70
CA GLU A 170 -21.88 4.50 -92.72
C GLU A 170 -23.16 5.10 -93.33
N ALA A 171 -24.02 5.72 -92.49
CA ALA A 171 -25.23 6.40 -92.98
C ALA A 171 -24.89 7.58 -93.88
N PHE A 172 -23.85 8.35 -93.54
CA PHE A 172 -23.34 9.44 -94.37
C PHE A 172 -22.78 8.93 -95.71
N LEU A 173 -21.90 7.92 -95.68
CA LEU A 173 -21.32 7.32 -96.88
C LEU A 173 -22.40 6.78 -97.82
N ARG A 174 -23.41 6.08 -97.30
CA ARG A 174 -24.57 5.64 -98.09
C ARG A 174 -25.30 6.80 -98.76
N ARG A 175 -25.50 7.92 -98.06
CA ARG A 175 -26.12 9.12 -98.63
C ARG A 175 -25.28 9.69 -99.77
N VAL A 176 -23.96 9.77 -99.60
CA VAL A 176 -23.04 10.26 -100.65
C VAL A 176 -23.02 9.32 -101.86
N GLU A 177 -22.95 8.00 -101.64
CA GLU A 177 -23.01 7.00 -102.71
C GLU A 177 -24.33 7.10 -103.49
N GLN A 178 -25.47 7.21 -102.80
CA GLN A 178 -26.78 7.41 -103.42
C GLN A 178 -26.85 8.70 -104.24
N GLN A 179 -26.31 9.81 -103.73
CA GLN A 179 -26.21 11.07 -104.49
C GLN A 179 -25.35 10.90 -105.73
N SER A 180 -24.17 10.27 -105.61
CA SER A 180 -23.26 10.01 -106.74
C SER A 180 -23.91 9.12 -107.80
N ASN A 181 -24.65 8.09 -107.40
CA ASN A 181 -25.37 7.20 -108.30
C ASN A 181 -26.58 7.90 -108.92
N SER A 182 -27.28 8.77 -108.18
CA SER A 182 -28.33 9.60 -108.75
C SER A 182 -27.77 10.52 -109.83
N ILE A 183 -26.66 11.23 -109.57
CA ILE A 183 -26.00 12.13 -110.54
C ILE A 183 -25.62 11.37 -111.81
N LYS A 184 -25.07 10.15 -111.66
CA LYS A 184 -24.77 9.27 -112.80
C LYS A 184 -26.05 8.91 -113.57
N VAL A 185 -27.11 8.46 -112.90
CA VAL A 185 -28.38 8.09 -113.55
C VAL A 185 -29.04 9.30 -114.24
N THR A 186 -29.00 10.50 -113.65
CA THR A 186 -29.54 11.72 -114.28
C THR A 186 -28.68 12.14 -115.48
N SER A 187 -27.36 12.01 -115.39
CA SER A 187 -26.42 12.23 -116.51
C SER A 187 -26.72 11.27 -117.67
N TYR A 188 -26.93 9.97 -117.41
CA TYR A 188 -27.31 9.01 -118.45
C TYR A 188 -28.70 9.29 -119.05
N LYS A 189 -29.62 9.92 -118.31
CA LYS A 189 -30.95 10.32 -118.83
C LYS A 189 -30.94 11.63 -119.62
N GLN A 190 -30.00 12.53 -119.37
CA GLN A 190 -29.84 13.77 -120.16
C GLN A 190 -29.18 13.54 -121.52
N SER A 191 -28.57 12.38 -121.76
CA SER A 191 -27.92 12.01 -123.03
C SER A 191 -28.85 11.34 -124.06
N TYR A 192 -30.17 11.33 -123.83
CA TYR A 192 -31.17 10.80 -124.76
C TYR A 192 -32.22 11.87 -125.12
N TRP A 193 -31.79 12.96 -125.76
CA TRP A 193 -32.54 13.90 -126.60
C TRP A 193 -31.52 14.69 -127.43
#